data_AF-A0A2S6T5B7-F1
#
_entry.id   AF-A0A2S6T5B7-F1
#
_cell.length_a   1.000
_cell.length_b   1.000
_cell.length_c   1.000
_cell.angle_alpha   90.00
_cell.angle_beta   90.00
_cell.angle_gamma   90.00
#
_symmetry.space_group_name_H-M   'P 1'
#
loop_
_entity.id
_entity.type
_entity.pdbx_description
1 polymer ?
#
loop_
_entity_poly.entity_id
_entity_poly.type
_entity_poly.pdbx_seq_one_letter_code
_entity_poly.pdbx_strand_id
1 'polypeptide(L)' 'MPTFVYMTRCDGCGHCVDICPSDIMHIDKITRRAVNIEPNMCWECY' A
#
# COMPACT_ATOMS: atom_id res chain seq x y z
N MET A 1 -7.07 -9.99 7.37
CA MET A 1 -7.56 -8.63 7.10
C MET A 1 -6.65 -7.97 6.07
N PRO A 2 -7.18 -7.33 5.01
CA PRO A 2 -6.35 -6.71 3.98
C PRO A 2 -5.47 -5.59 4.55
N THR A 3 -4.35 -5.32 3.89
CA THR A 3 -3.37 -4.32 4.33
C THR A 3 -3.96 -2.92 4.29
N PHE A 4 -3.67 -2.12 5.34
CA PHE A 4 -4.05 -0.72 5.41
C PHE A 4 -2.86 0.14 5.85
N VAL A 5 -2.79 1.35 5.32
CA VAL A 5 -1.70 2.28 5.59
C VAL A 5 -2.12 3.31 6.63
N TYR A 6 -1.39 3.36 7.75
CA TYR A 6 -1.50 4.43 8.71
C TYR A 6 -0.91 5.71 8.13
N MET A 7 -1.78 6.61 7.72
CA MET A 7 -1.41 7.90 7.16
C MET A 7 -0.40 8.66 8.04
N THR A 8 -0.56 8.66 9.37
CA THR A 8 0.37 9.36 10.29
C THR A 8 1.79 8.79 10.32
N ARG A 9 2.00 7.54 9.88
CA ARG A 9 3.32 6.87 9.89
C ARG A 9 3.91 6.69 8.49
N CYS A 10 3.13 6.86 7.44
CA CYS A 10 3.59 6.72 6.07
C CYS A 10 4.38 7.95 5.63
N ASP A 11 5.61 7.73 5.20
CA ASP A 11 6.57 8.71 4.69
C ASP A 11 6.61 8.77 3.15
N GLY A 12 5.94 7.84 2.47
CA GLY A 12 5.90 7.77 1.01
C GLY A 12 7.13 7.15 0.36
N CYS A 13 7.90 6.33 1.10
CA CYS A 13 9.13 5.70 0.60
C CYS A 13 8.94 4.74 -0.60
N GLY A 14 7.78 4.08 -0.72
CA GLY A 14 7.47 3.21 -1.86
C GLY A 14 7.87 1.74 -1.72
N HIS A 15 8.54 1.33 -0.64
CA HIS A 15 8.92 -0.08 -0.43
C HIS A 15 7.74 -1.06 -0.46
N CYS A 16 6.56 -0.60 -0.04
CA CYS A 16 5.34 -1.40 -0.09
C CYS A 16 4.82 -1.66 -1.52
N VAL A 17 5.16 -0.80 -2.48
CA VAL A 17 4.85 -0.98 -3.90
C VAL A 17 5.77 -2.08 -4.46
N ASP A 18 7.08 -1.98 -4.20
CA ASP A 18 8.08 -2.90 -4.74
C ASP A 18 7.92 -4.34 -4.23
N ILE A 19 7.52 -4.52 -2.97
CA ILE A 19 7.38 -5.85 -2.36
C ILE A 19 6.06 -6.54 -2.69
N CYS A 20 5.06 -5.81 -3.18
CA CYS A 20 3.71 -6.36 -3.34
C CYS A 20 3.62 -7.27 -4.57
N PRO A 21 3.40 -8.59 -4.42
CA PRO A 21 3.34 -9.51 -5.56
C PRO A 21 2.10 -9.30 -6.43
N SER A 22 1.02 -8.76 -5.85
CA SER A 22 -0.24 -8.47 -6.54
C SER A 22 -0.31 -7.06 -7.12
N ASP A 23 0.73 -6.23 -6.93
CA ASP A 23 0.79 -4.84 -7.41
C ASP A 23 -0.41 -3.96 -7.00
N ILE A 24 -1.00 -4.23 -5.84
CA ILE A 24 -2.18 -3.51 -5.31
C ILE A 24 -1.81 -2.30 -4.44
N MET A 25 -0.53 -2.11 -4.15
CA MET A 25 -0.04 -1.00 -3.34
C MET A 25 0.47 0.10 -4.26
N HIS A 26 -0.07 1.31 -4.14
CA HIS A 26 0.31 2.47 -4.97
C HIS A 26 0.56 3.70 -4.10
N ILE A 27 1.40 4.62 -4.58
CA ILE A 27 1.56 5.93 -3.94
C ILE A 27 0.59 6.93 -4.57
N ASP A 28 -0.27 7.51 -3.74
CA ASP A 28 -1.09 8.66 -4.12
C ASP A 28 -0.19 9.90 -4.32
N LYS A 29 -0.28 10.52 -5.50
CA LYS A 29 0.52 11.69 -5.87
C LYS A 29 0.13 12.96 -5.10
N ILE A 30 -1.10 13.02 -4.58
CA ILE A 30 -1.60 14.20 -3.87
C ILE A 30 -1.12 14.17 -2.42
N THR A 31 -1.36 13.06 -1.73
CA THR A 31 -1.00 12.91 -0.32
C THR A 31 0.44 12.43 -0.11
N ARG A 32 1.11 11.95 -1.18
CA ARG A 32 2.41 11.28 -1.17
C ARG A 32 2.45 10.11 -0.19
N ARG A 33 1.34 9.37 -0.08
CA ARG A 33 1.21 8.24 0.83
C ARG A 33 0.75 7.00 0.10
N ALA A 34 1.18 5.86 0.62
CA ALA A 34 0.79 4.57 0.08
C ALA A 34 -0.69 4.29 0.37
N VAL A 35 -1.36 3.69 -0.60
CA VAL A 35 -2.75 3.25 -0.53
C VAL A 35 -2.87 1.86 -1.14
N ASN A 36 -3.77 1.06 -0.58
CA ASN A 36 -4.18 -0.19 -1.20
C ASN A 36 -5.38 0.12 -2.11
N ILE A 37 -5.23 -0.08 -3.42
CA ILE A 37 -6.28 0.22 -4.40
C ILE A 37 -7.33 -0.89 -4.52
N GLU A 38 -6.95 -2.13 -4.19
CA GLU A 38 -7.81 -3.30 -4.35
C GLU A 38 -7.63 -4.28 -3.18
N PRO A 39 -8.31 -4.03 -2.04
CA PRO A 39 -8.16 -4.86 -0.85
C PRO A 39 -8.64 -6.30 -1.05
N ASN A 40 -9.53 -6.54 -2.03
CA ASN A 40 -10.03 -7.89 -2.36
C ASN A 40 -8.96 -8.78 -3.00
N MET A 41 -7.93 -8.18 -3.61
CA MET A 41 -6.80 -8.89 -4.23
C MET A 41 -5.59 -8.99 -3.28
N CYS A 42 -5.75 -8.56 -2.02
CA CYS A 42 -4.75 -8.72 -0.98
C CYS A 42 -4.70 -10.17 -0.51
N TRP A 43 -3.55 -10.81 -0.65
CA TRP A 43 -3.34 -12.20 -0.21
C TRP A 43 -2.93 -12.34 1.25
N GLU A 44 -2.86 -11.24 1.99
CA GLU A 44 -2.49 -11.24 3.42
C GLU A 44 -1.20 -12.05 3.66
N CYS A 45 -0.21 -11.82 2.80
CA CYS A 45 1.04 -12.59 2.81
C CYS A 45 1.85 -12.45 4.11
N TYR A 46 1.48 -11.50 4.99
CA TYR A 46 2.08 -11.19 6.29
C TYR A 46 1.04 -10.67 7.28
#